data_AF-A0A8S1NQZ6-F1
#
_entry.id   AF-A0A8S1NQZ6-F1
#
_cell.length_a   1.000
_cell.length_b   1.000
_cell.length_c   1.000
_cell.angle_alpha   90.00
_cell.angle_beta   90.00
_cell.angle_gamma   90.00
#
_symmetry.space_group_name_H-M   'P 1'
#
loop_
_entity.id
_entity.type
_entity.pdbx_description
1 polymer ?
#
loop_
_entity_poly.entity_id
_entity_poly.type
_entity_poly.pdbx_seq_one_letter_code
_entity_poly.pdbx_strand_id
1 'polypeptide(L)'
;MFAFYSDLIDKSYCPFPKLNPQQSYLNDVYMNKENIKQYKIPSKKYNVITDEQRNLLIKMITEDGISIKNASEKCSIKLSTAKAILKVYKTQGRVGKKQCRERKARRKSKIENGRIDLMMEIRKKLPKIGFNQYLCFATQQQFSKPVKEEQQ
;
A
#
# COMPACT_ATOMS: atom_id res chain seq x y z
N MET A 1 14.35 -43.56 -19.61
CA MET A 1 14.72 -42.39 -20.43
C MET A 1 13.60 -41.35 -20.30
N PHE A 2 13.81 -40.33 -19.47
CA PHE A 2 12.89 -39.20 -19.36
C PHE A 2 13.35 -38.10 -20.32
N ALA A 3 12.55 -37.82 -21.36
CA ALA A 3 12.82 -36.72 -22.27
C ALA A 3 12.35 -35.41 -21.60
N PHE A 4 13.29 -34.49 -21.43
CA PHE A 4 13.04 -33.12 -21.02
C PHE A 4 12.26 -32.39 -22.12
N TYR A 5 11.00 -32.04 -21.85
CA TYR A 5 10.26 -31.04 -22.62
C TYR A 5 10.62 -29.66 -22.06
N SER A 6 11.72 -29.08 -22.53
CA SER A 6 12.12 -27.71 -22.17
C SER A 6 12.48 -26.82 -23.36
N ASP A 7 12.25 -27.27 -24.59
CA ASP A 7 12.58 -26.50 -25.79
C ASP A 7 11.36 -26.36 -26.69
N LEU A 8 10.39 -25.53 -26.31
CA LEU A 8 9.48 -24.85 -27.24
C LEU A 8 8.74 -23.69 -26.54
N ILE A 9 9.47 -22.81 -25.85
CA ILE A 9 8.93 -21.49 -25.49
C ILE A 9 9.38 -20.54 -26.59
N ASP A 10 8.52 -20.38 -27.58
CA ASP A 10 8.64 -19.35 -28.61
C ASP A 10 8.64 -17.97 -27.92
N LYS A 11 9.80 -17.30 -27.92
CA LYS A 11 10.01 -15.97 -27.29
C LYS A 11 9.28 -14.83 -28.01
N SER A 12 8.32 -15.14 -28.88
CA SER A 12 7.67 -14.20 -29.80
C SER A 12 6.22 -13.86 -29.42
N TYR A 13 5.61 -14.52 -28.43
CA TYR A 13 4.24 -14.21 -28.02
C TYR A 13 4.18 -13.15 -26.91
N CYS A 14 4.24 -11.88 -27.31
CA CYS A 14 3.77 -10.76 -26.47
C CYS A 14 2.32 -10.46 -26.87
N PRO A 15 1.31 -10.67 -26.01
CA PRO A 15 -0.11 -10.46 -26.35
C PRO A 15 -0.52 -8.99 -26.27
N PHE A 16 0.42 -8.08 -26.54
CA PHE A 16 0.15 -6.65 -26.54
C PHE A 16 0.42 -6.12 -27.95
N PRO A 17 -0.64 -5.78 -28.72
CA PRO A 17 -0.45 -5.12 -29.99
C PRO A 17 0.29 -3.81 -29.74
N LYS A 18 1.38 -3.59 -30.50
CA LYS A 18 2.14 -2.33 -30.46
C LYS A 18 1.24 -1.23 -30.99
N LEU A 19 0.55 -0.51 -30.09
CA LEU A 19 -0.18 0.70 -30.44
C LEU A 19 0.84 1.79 -30.81
N ASN A 20 0.69 2.37 -32.00
CA ASN A 20 1.38 3.57 -32.43
C ASN A 20 1.06 4.72 -31.45
N PRO A 21 2.03 5.37 -30.79
CA PRO A 21 1.73 6.25 -29.65
C PRO A 21 1.12 7.63 -29.95
N GLN A 22 0.77 8.01 -31.20
CA GLN A 22 0.71 9.45 -31.50
C GLN A 22 -0.55 10.06 -32.13
N GLN A 23 -1.62 9.35 -32.52
CA GLN A 23 -2.66 10.06 -33.33
C GLN A 23 -4.15 9.88 -33.02
N SER A 24 -4.59 9.21 -31.94
CA SER A 24 -6.05 9.10 -31.70
C SER A 24 -6.58 9.55 -30.33
N TYR A 25 -5.74 10.00 -29.40
CA TYR A 25 -6.20 10.31 -28.03
C TYR A 25 -6.42 11.80 -27.70
N LEU A 26 -6.32 12.71 -28.68
CA LEU A 26 -6.55 14.15 -28.44
C LEU A 26 -7.86 14.70 -29.00
N ASN A 27 -8.50 14.02 -29.95
CA ASN A 27 -9.67 14.59 -30.64
C ASN A 27 -10.99 14.39 -29.86
N ASP A 28 -11.10 13.37 -29.01
CA ASP A 28 -12.32 13.12 -28.23
C ASP A 28 -12.49 14.10 -27.05
N VAL A 29 -11.42 14.81 -26.67
CA VAL A 29 -11.42 15.73 -25.52
C VAL A 29 -11.97 17.12 -25.90
N TYR A 30 -11.97 17.50 -27.19
CA TYR A 30 -12.18 18.90 -27.60
C TYR A 30 -13.59 19.28 -28.06
N MET A 31 -14.53 18.33 -28.17
CA MET A 31 -15.91 18.64 -28.62
C MET A 31 -17.01 18.52 -27.55
N ASN A 32 -16.68 18.36 -26.26
CA ASN A 32 -17.67 18.17 -25.19
C ASN A 32 -17.42 19.02 -23.92
N LYS A 33 -16.90 20.25 -24.06
CA LYS A 33 -16.62 21.12 -22.90
C LYS A 33 -17.82 21.95 -22.41
N GLU A 34 -18.90 22.07 -23.18
CA GLU A 34 -20.01 22.98 -22.85
C GLU A 34 -21.21 22.31 -22.15
N ASN A 35 -21.12 21.04 -21.73
CA ASN A 35 -22.23 20.34 -21.05
C ASN A 35 -21.81 19.50 -19.82
N ILE A 36 -20.73 19.89 -19.13
CA ILE A 36 -20.19 19.18 -17.95
C ILE A 36 -20.74 19.75 -16.62
N LYS A 37 -21.94 20.32 -16.63
CA LYS A 37 -22.59 20.83 -15.42
C LYS A 37 -23.92 20.13 -15.25
N GLN A 38 -23.94 18.99 -14.55
CA GLN A 38 -24.98 18.56 -13.57
C GLN A 38 -25.21 17.05 -13.40
N TYR A 39 -24.34 16.14 -13.86
CA TYR A 39 -24.42 14.74 -13.40
C TYR A 39 -23.78 14.59 -12.01
N LYS A 40 -24.55 14.90 -10.95
CA LYS A 40 -24.22 14.43 -9.59
C LYS A 40 -24.39 12.91 -9.57
N ILE A 41 -23.29 12.18 -9.78
CA ILE A 41 -23.27 10.72 -9.60
C ILE A 41 -23.65 10.44 -8.14
N PRO A 42 -24.76 9.72 -7.86
CA PRO A 42 -25.15 9.43 -6.50
C PRO A 42 -24.07 8.56 -5.84
N SER A 43 -23.44 9.08 -4.80
CA SER A 43 -22.44 8.32 -4.05
C SER A 43 -23.13 7.14 -3.37
N LYS A 44 -22.83 5.90 -3.80
CA LYS A 44 -23.31 4.70 -3.13
C LYS A 44 -22.75 4.68 -1.71
N LYS A 45 -23.61 4.91 -0.72
CA LYS A 45 -23.24 4.82 0.70
C LYS A 45 -23.02 3.35 1.05
N TYR A 46 -21.93 3.06 1.75
CA TYR A 46 -21.69 1.70 2.24
C TYR A 46 -22.69 1.36 3.34
N ASN A 47 -23.17 0.11 3.34
CA ASN A 47 -23.97 -0.39 4.45
C ASN A 47 -23.06 -0.54 5.69
N VAL A 48 -23.42 0.16 6.77
CA VAL A 48 -22.66 0.14 8.03
C VAL A 48 -23.13 -1.04 8.86
N ILE A 49 -22.21 -1.94 9.19
CA ILE A 49 -22.50 -3.14 9.98
C ILE A 49 -22.38 -2.78 11.46
N THR A 50 -23.43 -3.04 12.23
CA THR A 50 -23.49 -2.79 13.67
C THR A 50 -22.73 -3.87 14.45
N ASP A 51 -22.31 -3.54 15.68
CA ASP A 51 -21.62 -4.52 16.53
C ASP A 51 -22.54 -5.67 16.94
N GLU A 52 -23.84 -5.43 17.07
CA GLU A 52 -24.86 -6.47 17.30
C GLU A 52 -24.89 -7.51 16.19
N GLN A 53 -24.90 -7.06 14.92
CA GLN A 53 -24.85 -7.97 13.77
C GLN A 53 -23.56 -8.80 13.75
N ARG A 54 -22.43 -8.22 14.16
CA ARG A 54 -21.16 -8.96 14.27
C ARG A 54 -21.22 -10.02 15.36
N ASN A 55 -21.76 -9.68 16.53
CA ASN A 55 -21.92 -10.60 17.65
C ASN A 55 -22.84 -11.76 17.26
N LEU A 56 -23.99 -11.46 16.66
CA LEU A 56 -24.98 -12.44 16.24
C LEU A 56 -24.41 -13.39 15.18
N LEU A 57 -23.67 -12.85 14.20
CA LEU A 57 -22.97 -13.66 13.20
C LEU A 57 -21.94 -14.61 13.84
N ILE A 58 -21.17 -14.14 14.81
CA ILE A 58 -20.17 -14.97 15.48
C ILE A 58 -20.86 -16.07 16.28
N LYS A 59 -21.88 -15.75 17.08
CA LYS A 59 -22.66 -16.72 17.86
C LYS A 59 -23.22 -17.84 16.97
N MET A 60 -23.86 -17.50 15.85
CA MET A 60 -24.39 -18.49 14.91
C MET A 60 -23.31 -19.44 14.36
N ILE A 61 -22.09 -18.95 14.16
CA ILE A 61 -21.00 -19.77 13.61
C ILE A 61 -20.35 -20.61 14.72
N THR A 62 -20.18 -20.08 15.92
CA THR A 62 -19.45 -20.73 17.01
C THR A 62 -20.32 -21.60 17.90
N GLU A 63 -21.53 -21.15 18.23
CA GLU A 63 -22.47 -21.85 19.12
C GLU A 63 -23.35 -22.80 18.30
N ASP A 64 -23.99 -22.30 17.23
CA ASP A 64 -24.94 -23.12 16.43
C ASP A 64 -24.26 -23.97 15.34
N GLY A 65 -22.96 -23.75 15.07
CA GLY A 65 -22.21 -24.46 14.03
C GLY A 65 -22.67 -24.18 12.60
N ILE A 66 -23.40 -23.09 12.36
CA ILE A 66 -23.96 -22.74 11.05
C ILE A 66 -22.84 -22.34 10.07
N SER A 67 -22.98 -22.71 8.80
CA SER A 67 -22.05 -22.30 7.75
C SER A 67 -21.99 -20.77 7.61
N ILE A 68 -20.80 -20.25 7.30
CA ILE A 68 -20.58 -18.79 7.17
C ILE A 68 -21.52 -18.18 6.14
N LYS A 69 -21.84 -18.92 5.06
CA LYS A 69 -22.75 -18.47 4.01
C LYS A 69 -24.16 -18.24 4.58
N ASN A 70 -24.71 -19.25 5.25
CA ASN A 70 -26.06 -19.18 5.81
C ASN A 70 -26.15 -18.13 6.93
N ALA A 71 -25.12 -18.03 7.79
CA ALA A 71 -25.07 -17.00 8.82
C ALA A 71 -25.01 -15.58 8.23
N SER A 72 -24.27 -15.39 7.12
CA SER A 72 -24.17 -14.10 6.44
C SER A 72 -25.48 -13.65 5.82
N GLU A 73 -26.24 -14.59 5.24
CA GLU A 73 -27.57 -14.33 4.67
C GLU A 73 -28.56 -13.95 5.78
N LYS A 74 -28.59 -14.70 6.89
CA LYS A 74 -29.43 -14.38 8.06
C LYS A 74 -29.12 -13.01 8.67
N CYS A 75 -27.84 -12.64 8.75
CA CYS A 75 -27.42 -11.35 9.32
C CYS A 75 -27.48 -10.19 8.31
N SER A 76 -27.87 -10.44 7.05
CA SER A 76 -27.83 -9.44 5.97
C SER A 76 -26.45 -8.80 5.77
N ILE A 77 -25.38 -9.59 5.96
CA ILE A 77 -23.98 -9.16 5.79
C ILE A 77 -23.41 -9.78 4.51
N LYS A 78 -22.66 -9.01 3.73
CA LYS A 78 -21.92 -9.55 2.57
C LYS A 78 -20.96 -10.65 3.00
N LEU A 79 -20.91 -11.75 2.25
CA LEU A 79 -20.06 -12.91 2.56
C LEU A 79 -18.57 -12.53 2.76
N SER A 80 -18.04 -11.61 1.96
CA SER A 80 -16.66 -11.12 2.11
C SER A 80 -16.44 -10.46 3.47
N THR A 81 -17.40 -9.67 3.94
CA THR A 81 -17.34 -9.01 5.25
C THR A 81 -17.50 -10.01 6.39
N ALA A 82 -18.40 -10.98 6.27
CA ALA A 82 -18.56 -12.06 7.25
C ALA A 82 -17.25 -12.86 7.43
N LYS A 83 -16.58 -13.21 6.32
CA LYS A 83 -15.26 -13.86 6.36
C LYS A 83 -14.21 -13.00 7.06
N ALA A 84 -14.21 -11.69 6.82
CA ALA A 84 -13.28 -10.76 7.47
C ALA A 84 -13.53 -10.67 8.99
N ILE A 85 -14.80 -10.56 9.41
CA ILE A 85 -15.20 -10.55 10.83
C ILE A 85 -14.74 -11.83 11.52
N LEU A 86 -15.07 -12.99 10.94
CA LEU A 86 -14.69 -14.28 11.53
C LEU A 86 -13.16 -14.45 11.60
N LYS A 87 -12.41 -14.00 10.59
CA LYS A 87 -10.95 -14.04 10.60
C LYS A 87 -10.38 -13.19 11.74
N VAL A 88 -10.90 -11.98 11.94
CA VAL A 88 -10.47 -11.12 13.05
C VAL A 88 -10.80 -11.77 14.40
N TYR A 89 -11.98 -12.35 14.54
CA TYR A 89 -12.38 -13.05 15.75
C TYR A 89 -11.47 -14.25 16.04
N LYS A 90 -11.20 -15.11 15.07
CA LYS A 90 -10.30 -16.27 15.24
C LYS A 90 -8.85 -15.90 15.56
N THR A 91 -8.34 -14.80 14.99
CA THR A 91 -6.93 -14.39 15.16
C THR A 91 -6.68 -13.51 16.38
N GLN A 92 -7.65 -12.71 16.80
CA GLN A 92 -7.48 -11.69 17.82
C GLN A 92 -8.48 -11.79 18.97
N GLY A 93 -9.49 -12.67 18.88
CA GLY A 93 -10.55 -12.83 19.87
C GLY A 93 -11.53 -11.65 19.97
N ARG A 94 -11.44 -10.66 19.07
CA ARG A 94 -12.25 -9.43 19.15
C ARG A 94 -13.32 -9.36 18.06
N VAL A 95 -14.42 -8.70 18.41
CA VAL A 95 -15.54 -8.43 17.49
C VAL A 95 -15.50 -7.00 16.95
N GLY A 96 -15.31 -6.03 17.86
CA GLY A 96 -15.32 -4.61 17.54
C GLY A 96 -13.94 -4.02 17.24
N LYS A 97 -13.88 -2.68 17.26
CA LYS A 97 -12.64 -1.91 17.05
C LYS A 97 -11.59 -2.25 18.12
N LYS A 98 -10.32 -2.27 17.74
CA LYS A 98 -9.21 -2.46 18.68
C LYS A 98 -9.07 -1.20 19.55
N GLN A 99 -9.12 -1.34 20.87
CA GLN A 99 -9.06 -0.23 21.83
C GLN A 99 -7.69 0.46 21.81
N CYS A 100 -6.59 -0.30 21.94
CA CYS A 100 -5.23 0.24 21.94
C CYS A 100 -4.38 -0.40 20.83
N ARG A 101 -3.67 0.42 20.06
CA ARG A 101 -2.67 -0.06 19.09
C ARG A 101 -1.30 0.02 19.73
N GLU A 102 -0.73 -1.13 20.07
CA GLU A 102 0.69 -1.23 20.36
C GLU A 102 1.46 -0.76 19.12
N ARG A 103 2.09 0.41 19.24
CA ARG A 103 3.07 0.85 18.27
C ARG A 103 4.29 -0.03 18.53
N LYS A 104 4.71 -0.82 17.53
CA LYS A 104 6.02 -1.46 17.59
C LYS A 104 7.02 -0.35 17.87
N ALA A 105 7.60 -0.35 19.07
CA ALA A 105 8.69 0.56 19.38
C ALA A 105 9.70 0.36 18.26
N ARG A 106 10.02 1.44 17.52
CA ARG A 106 11.12 1.40 16.57
C ARG A 106 12.29 0.88 17.37
N ARG A 107 12.80 -0.30 17.00
CA ARG A 107 14.01 -0.85 17.61
C ARG A 107 15.01 0.29 17.54
N LYS A 108 15.37 0.87 18.69
CA LYS A 108 16.49 1.81 18.74
C LYS A 108 17.67 0.94 18.34
N SER A 109 18.03 0.94 17.06
CA SER A 109 19.35 0.50 16.66
C SER A 109 20.29 1.29 17.57
N LYS A 110 21.09 0.57 18.36
CA LYS A 110 22.17 1.15 19.16
C LYS A 110 23.16 1.78 18.18
N ILE A 111 22.80 2.92 17.59
CA ILE A 111 23.69 3.74 16.77
C ILE A 111 24.39 4.61 17.80
N GLU A 112 25.69 4.35 17.99
CA GLU A 112 26.68 5.13 18.74
C GLU A 112 26.13 6.46 19.27
N ASN A 113 25.75 6.48 20.56
CA ASN A 113 25.18 7.66 21.21
C ASN A 113 26.07 8.91 21.06
N GLY A 114 27.39 8.76 20.87
CA GLY A 114 28.30 9.89 20.70
C GLY A 114 28.17 10.67 19.38
N ARG A 115 27.82 10.00 18.26
CA ARG A 115 27.77 10.67 16.94
C ARG A 115 26.54 11.55 16.78
N ILE A 116 25.40 11.11 17.33
CA ILE A 116 24.13 11.84 17.26
C ILE A 116 24.18 13.06 18.18
N ASP A 117 24.78 12.94 19.36
CA ASP A 117 24.96 14.04 20.30
C ASP A 117 25.88 15.13 19.74
N LEU A 118 27.00 14.76 19.11
CA LEU A 118 27.88 15.72 18.43
C LEU A 118 27.15 16.45 17.29
N MET A 119 26.35 15.75 16.49
CA MET A 119 25.57 16.36 15.40
C MET A 119 24.50 17.33 15.93
N MET A 120 23.87 17.01 17.08
CA MET A 120 22.92 17.90 17.75
C MET A 120 23.61 19.12 18.35
N GLU A 121 24.81 18.94 18.94
CA GLU A 121 25.63 20.02 19.49
C GLU A 121 26.10 20.99 18.40
N ILE A 122 26.56 20.47 17.26
CA ILE A 122 26.92 21.27 16.09
C ILE A 122 25.71 22.09 15.61
N ARG A 123 24.52 21.49 15.51
CA ARG A 123 23.29 22.20 15.10
C ARG A 123 22.89 23.34 16.04
N LYS A 124 23.12 23.20 17.35
CA LYS A 124 22.83 24.26 18.33
C LYS A 124 23.76 25.46 18.19
N LYS A 125 24.99 25.23 17.72
CA LYS A 125 26.01 26.28 17.54
C LYS A 125 25.91 27.00 16.20
N LEU A 126 25.18 26.46 15.22
CA LEU A 126 24.97 27.13 13.94
C LEU A 126 23.93 28.26 14.07
N PRO A 127 24.17 29.44 13.47
CA PRO A 127 23.17 30.49 13.42
C PRO A 127 21.93 29.95 12.72
N LYS A 128 20.74 30.21 13.29
CA LYS A 128 19.46 29.88 12.67
C LYS A 128 19.23 30.80 11.47
N ILE A 129 19.93 30.50 10.37
CA ILE A 129 19.67 31.14 9.09
C ILE A 129 18.26 30.69 8.69
N GLY A 130 17.38 31.66 8.43
CA GLY A 130 16.01 31.43 8.00
C GLY A 130 15.98 30.40 6.87
N PHE A 131 14.95 29.57 6.91
CA PHE A 131 14.73 28.40 6.07
C PHE A 131 14.55 28.79 4.58
N ASN A 132 15.59 29.26 3.87
CA ASN A 132 15.42 29.55 2.45
C ASN A 132 16.64 29.64 1.51
N GLN A 133 17.85 29.16 1.86
CA GLN A 133 18.98 29.34 0.92
C GLN A 133 19.92 28.18 0.63
N TYR A 134 19.68 26.95 1.09
CA TYR A 134 20.56 25.83 0.73
C TYR A 134 19.78 24.57 0.33
N LEU A 135 19.17 24.62 -0.85
CA LEU A 135 18.69 23.45 -1.60
C LEU A 135 19.38 23.31 -2.97
N CYS A 136 20.53 23.97 -3.14
CA CYS A 136 21.48 23.71 -4.22
C CYS A 136 22.81 23.26 -3.59
N PHE A 137 23.64 22.53 -4.34
CA PHE A 137 24.97 21.96 -3.98
C PHE A 137 25.05 20.48 -3.62
N ALA A 138 23.94 19.73 -3.53
CA ALA A 138 24.01 18.26 -3.37
C ALA A 138 23.69 17.50 -4.67
N THR A 139 24.24 17.93 -5.80
CA THR A 139 24.26 17.14 -7.05
C THR A 139 25.51 17.49 -7.87
N GLN A 140 26.70 17.16 -7.37
CA GLN A 140 27.91 16.97 -8.20
C GLN A 140 29.07 16.43 -7.35
N GLN A 141 29.00 15.14 -6.99
CA GLN A 141 30.21 14.34 -6.81
C GLN A 141 29.98 13.03 -7.54
N GLN A 142 30.35 13.04 -8.82
CA GLN A 142 30.48 11.82 -9.59
C GLN A 142 31.61 10.98 -9.00
N PHE A 143 31.34 9.69 -8.89
CA PHE A 143 32.28 8.64 -8.55
C PHE A 143 33.46 8.64 -9.54
N SER A 144 34.57 9.28 -9.20
CA SER A 144 35.87 8.94 -9.78
C SER A 144 36.39 7.69 -9.06
N LYS A 145 36.46 6.60 -9.81
CA LYS A 145 37.05 5.32 -9.39
C LYS A 145 38.56 5.51 -9.14
N PRO A 146 39.19 4.77 -8.21
CA PRO A 146 40.63 4.81 -8.04
C PRO A 146 41.34 4.15 -9.24
N VAL A 147 42.28 4.88 -9.83
CA VAL A 147 43.26 4.36 -10.80
C VAL A 147 44.29 3.53 -10.02
N LYS A 148 44.53 2.30 -10.46
CA LYS A 148 45.58 1.44 -9.92
C LYS A 148 46.92 1.89 -10.51
N GLU A 149 47.90 2.16 -9.64
CA GLU A 149 49.30 2.32 -10.02
C GLU A 149 49.85 0.93 -10.39
N GLU A 150 50.23 0.74 -11.65
CA GLU A 150 51.11 -0.36 -12.05
C GLU A 150 52.56 0.11 -11.91
N GLN A 151 53.30 -0.58 -11.05
CA GLN A 151 54.76 -0.54 -10.99
C GLN A 151 55.32 -1.39 -12.12
N GLN A 152 56.20 -0.81 -12.94
CA GLN A 152 57.33 -1.49 -13.58
C GLN A 152 58.40 -0.46 -13.96
#